data_AF-A0A1H1GCC3-F1
#
_entry.id   AF-A0A1H1GCC3-F1
#
_cell.length_a   1.000
_cell.length_b   1.000
_cell.length_c   1.000
_cell.angle_alpha   90.00
_cell.angle_beta   90.00
_cell.angle_gamma   90.00
#
_symmetry.space_group_name_H-M   'P 1'
#
loop_
_entity.id
_entity.type
_entity.pdbx_description
1 polymer ?
#
loop_
_entity_poly.entity_id
_entity_poly.type
_entity_poly.pdbx_seq_one_letter_code
_entity_poly.pdbx_strand_id
1 'polypeptide(L)'
;MCIDQAVAESLSLVSHSKMEVHGVNGMTMASKYIANLTLPVVDGAGRSFAFRFPVDCTGVPDLAKRYARDSINLVGILGRNFLQFCSVTIDGTTGRTSVQIDEAIMRPRP
;
A
#
# COMPACT_ATOMS: atom_id res chain seq x y z
N MET A 1 -0.83 -4.13 4.62
CA MET A 1 0.37 -3.70 3.85
C MET A 1 1.49 -3.34 4.82
N CYS A 2 2.70 -3.07 4.34
CA CYS A 2 3.79 -2.56 5.17
C CYS A 2 4.33 -1.23 4.64
N ILE A 3 4.75 -0.34 5.53
CA ILE A 3 5.44 0.92 5.21
C ILE A 3 6.72 1.00 6.06
N ASP A 4 7.79 1.58 5.53
CA ASP A 4 8.95 1.90 6.36
C ASP A 4 8.54 2.90 7.45
N GLN A 5 8.88 2.59 8.70
CA GLN A 5 8.46 3.41 9.83
C GLN A 5 9.00 4.84 9.76
N ALA A 6 10.26 5.04 9.37
CA ALA A 6 10.85 6.37 9.27
C ALA A 6 10.17 7.19 8.16
N VAL A 7 9.74 6.54 7.08
CA VAL A 7 8.92 7.19 6.04
C VAL A 7 7.58 7.62 6.62
N ALA A 8 6.86 6.73 7.32
CA ALA A 8 5.58 7.07 7.92
C ALA A 8 5.68 8.28 8.87
N GLU A 9 6.73 8.33 9.67
CA GLU A 9 7.04 9.45 10.57
C GLU A 9 7.38 10.73 9.79
N SER A 10 8.20 10.64 8.73
CA SER A 10 8.54 11.79 7.88
C SER A 10 7.33 12.40 7.17
N LEU A 11 6.35 11.56 6.82
CA LEU A 11 5.07 11.96 6.25
C LEU A 11 4.06 12.43 7.31
N SER A 12 4.46 12.44 8.59
CA SER A 12 3.61 12.81 9.72
C SER A 12 2.32 11.99 9.80
N LEU A 13 2.37 10.71 9.42
CA LEU A 13 1.21 9.82 9.53
C LEU A 13 0.91 9.55 11.01
N VAL A 14 -0.35 9.76 11.40
CA VAL A 14 -0.80 9.48 12.76
C VAL A 14 -1.05 7.98 12.90
N SER A 15 -0.40 7.36 13.89
CA SER A 15 -0.68 5.97 14.20
C SER A 15 -2.08 5.84 14.83
N HIS A 16 -2.90 4.95 14.28
CA HIS A 16 -4.27 4.75 14.75
C HIS A 16 -4.43 3.50 15.63
N SER A 17 -3.48 2.57 15.60
CA SER A 17 -3.43 1.41 16.50
C SER A 17 -2.03 0.81 16.57
N LYS A 18 -1.84 -0.16 17.46
CA LYS A 18 -0.63 -0.98 17.53
C LYS A 18 -1.01 -2.45 17.39
N MET A 19 -0.13 -3.25 16.79
CA MET A 19 -0.31 -4.68 16.59
C MET A 19 0.97 -5.41 16.97
N GLU A 20 0.82 -6.55 17.63
CA GLU A 20 1.94 -7.45 17.89
C GLU A 20 2.32 -8.16 16.59
N VAL A 21 3.60 -8.10 16.22
CA VAL A 21 4.13 -8.72 15.01
C VAL A 21 5.33 -9.57 15.35
N HIS A 22 5.50 -10.66 14.61
CA HIS A 22 6.66 -11.55 14.76
C HIS A 22 7.83 -11.01 13.93
N GLY A 23 8.83 -10.45 14.62
CA GLY A 23 10.08 -9.99 14.03
C GLY A 23 11.21 -11.00 14.16
N VAL A 24 12.37 -10.65 13.60
CA VAL A 24 13.58 -11.52 13.61
C VAL A 24 14.08 -11.80 15.04
N ASN A 25 13.73 -10.92 16.00
CA ASN A 25 14.13 -11.01 17.41
C ASN A 25 12.97 -11.41 18.34
N GLY A 26 11.89 -11.99 17.80
CA GLY A 26 10.68 -12.36 18.54
C GLY A 26 9.52 -11.37 18.37
N MET A 27 8.59 -11.37 19.32
CA MET A 27 7.39 -10.53 19.25
C MET A 27 7.75 -9.06 19.49
N THR A 28 7.24 -8.17 18.66
CA THR A 28 7.46 -6.72 18.75
C THR A 28 6.15 -5.99 18.48
N MET A 29 5.92 -4.85 19.15
CA MET A 29 4.78 -3.99 18.85
C MET A 29 5.09 -3.10 17.65
N ALA A 30 4.29 -3.21 16.59
CA ALA A 30 4.35 -2.34 15.43
C ALA A 30 3.17 -1.36 15.41
N SER A 31 3.45 -0.11 15.04
CA SER A 31 2.42 0.90 14.81
C SER A 31 1.68 0.64 13.50
N LYS A 32 0.36 0.90 13.51
CA LYS A 32 -0.50 0.88 12.33
C LYS A 32 -0.80 2.30 11.88
N TYR A 33 -0.79 2.48 10.57
CA TYR A 33 -1.01 3.76 9.90
C TYR A 33 -2.03 3.59 8.77
N ILE A 34 -2.78 4.65 8.49
CA ILE A 34 -3.55 4.76 7.26
C ILE A 34 -2.71 5.54 6.26
N ALA A 35 -2.36 4.90 5.15
CA ALA A 35 -1.75 5.57 4.00
C ALA A 35 -2.76 5.63 2.84
N ASN A 36 -2.59 6.58 1.92
CA ASN A 36 -3.37 6.59 0.68
C ASN A 36 -2.54 5.98 -0.44
N LEU A 37 -2.95 4.81 -0.92
CA LEU A 37 -2.36 4.27 -2.14
C LEU A 37 -3.00 5.01 -3.33
N THR A 38 -2.14 5.55 -4.18
CA THR A 38 -2.53 6.34 -5.35
C THR A 38 -2.15 5.59 -6.62
N LEU A 39 -3.13 5.31 -7.47
CA LEU A 39 -2.94 4.76 -8.80
C LEU A 39 -3.15 5.90 -9.83
N PRO A 40 -2.08 6.49 -10.37
CA PRO A 40 -2.19 7.48 -11.42
C PRO A 40 -2.63 6.82 -12.72
N VAL A 41 -3.52 7.47 -13.45
CA VAL A 41 -4.02 7.02 -14.75
C VAL A 41 -4.01 8.20 -15.70
N VAL A 42 -3.68 7.95 -16.97
CA VAL A 42 -3.79 8.95 -18.03
C VAL A 42 -4.82 8.44 -19.04
N ASP A 43 -5.79 9.28 -19.38
CA ASP A 43 -6.79 8.90 -20.38
C ASP A 43 -6.27 9.05 -21.82
N GLY A 44 -7.08 8.65 -22.80
CA GLY A 44 -6.74 8.78 -24.22
C GLY A 44 -6.57 10.22 -24.72
N ALA A 45 -6.99 11.22 -23.93
CA ALA A 45 -6.81 12.64 -24.21
C ALA A 45 -5.58 13.25 -23.50
N GLY A 46 -4.79 12.43 -22.80
CA GLY A 46 -3.61 12.87 -22.05
C GLY A 46 -3.91 13.53 -20.70
N ARG A 47 -5.16 13.46 -20.21
CA ARG A 47 -5.54 14.02 -18.90
C ARG A 47 -5.16 13.06 -17.79
N SER A 48 -4.56 13.58 -16.73
CA SER A 48 -4.16 12.80 -15.56
C SER A 48 -5.29 12.70 -14.53
N PHE A 49 -5.58 11.47 -14.12
CA PHE A 49 -6.48 11.11 -13.04
C PHE A 49 -5.72 10.32 -11.98
N ALA A 50 -6.25 10.25 -10.77
CA ALA A 50 -5.66 9.47 -9.69
C ALA A 50 -6.75 8.79 -8.87
N PHE A 51 -6.68 7.45 -8.81
CA PHE A 51 -7.51 6.68 -7.88
C PHE A 51 -6.77 6.61 -6.56
N ARG A 52 -7.45 7.03 -5.48
CA ARG A 52 -6.89 7.02 -4.14
C ARG A 52 -7.75 6.15 -3.26
N PHE A 53 -7.09 5.28 -2.50
CA PHE A 53 -7.77 4.41 -1.54
C PHE A 53 -6.96 4.34 -0.26
N PRO A 54 -7.62 4.53 0.91
CA PRO A 54 -6.97 4.38 2.19
C PRO A 54 -6.64 2.91 2.43
N VAL A 55 -5.45 2.66 2.92
CA VAL A 55 -4.92 1.32 3.18
C VAL A 55 -4.27 1.25 4.55
N ASP A 56 -4.61 0.21 5.30
CA ASP A 56 -3.99 -0.11 6.58
C ASP A 56 -2.58 -0.67 6.36
N CYS A 57 -1.61 0.01 6.94
CA CYS A 57 -0.20 -0.26 6.82
C CYS A 57 0.42 -0.51 8.19
N THR A 58 1.15 -1.61 8.32
CA THR A 58 2.01 -1.87 9.47
C THR A 58 3.36 -1.18 9.26
N GLY A 59 3.80 -0.37 10.23
CA GLY A 59 5.15 0.21 10.23
C GLY A 59 6.21 -0.85 10.48
N VAL A 60 7.22 -0.88 9.62
CA VAL A 60 8.35 -1.81 9.72
C VAL A 60 9.63 -1.00 9.91
N PRO A 61 10.36 -1.18 11.03
CA PRO A 61 11.64 -0.53 11.25
C PRO A 61 12.68 -0.96 10.21
N ASP A 62 13.49 0.01 9.74
CA ASP A 62 14.63 -0.22 8.84
C ASP A 62 14.29 -1.01 7.56
N LEU A 63 13.05 -0.95 7.09
CA LEU A 63 12.59 -1.64 5.89
C LEU A 63 13.38 -1.18 4.66
N ALA A 64 13.51 0.13 4.45
CA ALA A 64 14.27 0.71 3.35
C ALA A 64 15.74 0.30 3.42
N LYS A 65 16.36 0.34 4.60
CA LYS A 65 17.77 -0.05 4.80
C LYS A 65 18.03 -1.51 4.46
N ARG A 66 17.07 -2.39 4.75
CA ARG A 66 17.19 -3.82 4.44
C ARG A 66 17.29 -4.09 2.94
N TYR A 67 16.52 -3.35 2.14
CA TYR A 67 16.47 -3.51 0.67
C TYR A 67 17.38 -2.55 -0.09
N ALA A 68 17.95 -1.54 0.58
CA ALA A 68 18.97 -0.68 -0.01
C ALA A 68 20.21 -1.46 -0.48
N ARG A 69 20.52 -2.60 0.18
CA ARG A 69 21.59 -3.52 -0.24
C ARG A 69 21.37 -4.11 -1.63
N ASP A 70 20.10 -4.21 -2.03
CA ASP A 70 19.68 -4.72 -3.34
C ASP A 70 19.52 -3.58 -4.37
N SER A 71 19.98 -2.36 -4.05
CA SER A 71 19.78 -1.15 -4.85
C SER A 71 18.31 -0.79 -5.11
N ILE A 72 17.42 -1.24 -4.21
CA ILE A 72 15.98 -0.96 -4.30
C ILE A 72 15.64 0.19 -3.35
N ASN A 73 15.08 1.29 -3.88
CA ASN A 73 14.50 2.35 -3.07
C ASN A 73 13.09 1.94 -2.58
N LEU A 74 13.05 1.20 -1.48
CA LEU A 74 11.82 0.63 -0.94
C LEU A 74 11.19 1.56 0.11
N VAL A 75 9.97 2.03 -0.17
CA VAL A 75 9.17 2.88 0.74
C VAL A 75 8.14 2.06 1.52
N GLY A 76 7.67 0.95 0.94
CA GLY A 76 6.67 0.06 1.52
C GLY A 76 6.43 -1.16 0.65
N ILE A 77 5.72 -2.15 1.20
CA ILE A 77 5.39 -3.41 0.53
C ILE A 77 3.88 -3.52 0.37
N LEU A 78 3.45 -3.60 -0.89
CA LEU A 78 2.12 -4.04 -1.27
C LEU A 78 2.09 -5.57 -1.21
N GLY A 79 1.16 -6.11 -0.41
CA GLY A 79 1.03 -7.57 -0.28
C GLY A 79 0.63 -8.20 -1.61
N ARG A 80 1.05 -9.45 -1.85
CA ARG A 80 0.75 -10.20 -3.09
C ARG A 80 -0.75 -10.21 -3.44
N ASN A 81 -1.61 -10.31 -2.43
CA ASN A 81 -3.06 -10.27 -2.61
C ASN A 81 -3.49 -8.99 -3.33
N PHE A 82 -2.94 -7.83 -2.94
CA PHE A 82 -3.26 -6.57 -3.60
C PHE A 82 -2.99 -6.62 -5.11
N LEU A 83 -1.85 -7.19 -5.52
CA LEU A 83 -1.48 -7.33 -6.93
C LEU A 83 -2.32 -8.37 -7.68
N GLN A 84 -2.84 -9.39 -6.99
CA GLN A 84 -3.64 -10.45 -7.60
C GLN A 84 -5.10 -10.07 -7.79
N PHE A 85 -5.62 -9.17 -6.95
CA PHE A 85 -7.05 -8.91 -6.86
C PHE A 85 -7.45 -7.46 -7.15
N CYS A 86 -6.48 -6.58 -7.42
CA CYS A 86 -6.77 -5.22 -7.88
C CYS A 86 -6.54 -5.14 -9.39
N SER A 87 -7.57 -4.80 -10.14
CA SER A 87 -7.48 -4.48 -11.57
C SER A 87 -7.97 -3.05 -11.81
N VAL A 88 -7.29 -2.34 -12.70
CA VAL A 88 -7.72 -1.04 -13.21
C VAL A 88 -7.97 -1.20 -14.70
N THR A 89 -9.18 -0.89 -15.13
CA THR A 89 -9.60 -1.02 -16.53
C THR A 89 -10.06 0.34 -17.03
N ILE A 90 -9.58 0.72 -18.21
CA ILE A 90 -10.06 1.92 -18.92
C ILE A 90 -10.85 1.43 -20.13
N ASP A 91 -12.12 1.77 -20.20
CA ASP A 91 -12.90 1.58 -21.42
C ASP A 91 -12.42 2.60 -22.47
N GLY A 92 -11.78 2.12 -23.54
CA GLY A 92 -11.26 2.96 -24.61
C GLY A 92 -12.33 3.73 -25.39
N THR A 93 -13.59 3.33 -25.29
CA THR A 93 -14.71 3.92 -26.05
C THR A 93 -15.36 5.07 -25.28
N THR A 94 -15.51 4.95 -23.96
CA THR A 94 -16.15 5.97 -23.11
C THR A 94 -15.16 6.73 -22.22
N GLY A 95 -13.91 6.29 -22.14
CA GLY A 95 -12.93 6.79 -21.18
C GLY A 95 -13.26 6.44 -19.73
N ARG A 96 -14.30 5.62 -19.48
CA ARG A 96 -14.70 5.23 -18.14
C ARG A 96 -13.63 4.35 -17.54
N THR A 97 -13.07 4.80 -16.42
CA THR A 97 -12.07 4.03 -15.68
C THR A 97 -12.74 3.35 -14.49
N SER A 98 -12.54 2.04 -14.36
CA SER A 98 -13.01 1.24 -13.22
C SER A 98 -11.82 0.67 -12.46
N VAL A 99 -11.93 0.67 -11.14
CA VAL A 99 -11.03 -0.07 -10.25
C VAL A 99 -11.86 -1.19 -9.65
N GLN A 100 -11.47 -2.43 -9.90
CA GLN A 100 -12.06 -3.60 -9.25
C GLN A 100 -11.08 -4.11 -8.20
N ILE A 101 -11.60 -4.33 -7.01
CA ILE A 101 -10.90 -4.98 -5.91
C ILE A 101 -11.74 -6.20 -5.56
N ASP A 102 -11.20 -7.40 -5.71
CA ASP A 102 -11.92 -8.63 -5.37
C ASP A 102 -12.36 -8.60 -3.89
N GLU A 103 -13.59 -9.02 -3.62
CA GLU A 103 -14.18 -9.07 -2.28
C GLU A 103 -13.34 -9.89 -1.29
N ALA A 104 -12.55 -10.86 -1.78
CA ALA A 104 -11.65 -11.66 -0.96
C ALA A 104 -10.63 -10.82 -0.17
N ILE A 105 -10.29 -9.61 -0.63
CA ILE A 105 -9.45 -8.66 0.13
C ILE A 105 -10.25 -7.87 1.15
N MET A 106 -11.45 -7.41 0.78
CA MET A 106 -12.25 -6.53 1.63
C MET A 106 -12.92 -7.27 2.80
N ARG A 107 -13.14 -8.58 2.65
CA ARG A 107 -13.65 -9.47 3.69
C ARG A 107 -12.89 -10.80 3.67
N PRO A 108 -11.72 -10.89 4.32
CA PRO A 108 -11.05 -12.16 4.50
C PRO A 108 -11.99 -13.10 5.28
N ARG A 109 -12.39 -14.21 4.68
CA ARG A 109 -13.11 -15.27 5.41
C ARG A 109 -12.12 -15.93 6.38
N PRO A 110 -12.56 -16.26 7.61
CA PRO A 110 -11.71 -16.90 8.62
C PRO A 110 -11.21 -18.28 8.18
#